data_AF-A0A061PC69-F1
#
_entry.id   AF-A0A061PC69-F1
#
_cell.length_a   1.000
_cell.length_b   1.000
_cell.length_c   1.000
_cell.angle_alpha   90.00
_cell.angle_beta   90.00
_cell.angle_gamma   90.00
#
_symmetry.space_group_name_H-M   'P 1'
#
loop_
_entity.id
_entity.type
_entity.pdbx_description
1 polymer ?
#
loop_
_entity_poly.entity_id
_entity_poly.type
_entity_poly.pdbx_seq_one_letter_code
_entity_poly.pdbx_strand_id
1 'polypeptide(L)'
;MNLTDGSTFTVPFASDNYQFFITFPQDVLVTGVGAVFNNFAAFTPVTGSDFRPYVALAIATPGTFNFTLIPESITYSTIGFSGGSTNPVSTILNGSTQNLSVPIQAGTVMAIVGGWSNLGTPQSLQQFIYMSGSIFFS
;
A
#
# COMPACT_ATOMS: atom_id res chain seq x y z
N MET A 1 -1.94 10.25 8.42
CA MET A 1 -2.46 10.71 7.12
C MET A 1 -3.92 10.32 7.05
N ASN A 2 -4.82 11.26 6.83
CA ASN A 2 -6.25 10.97 6.70
C ASN A 2 -6.60 11.02 5.21
N LEU A 3 -7.43 10.07 4.75
CA LEU A 3 -7.97 10.09 3.40
C LEU A 3 -9.21 11.01 3.39
N THR A 4 -9.28 11.98 2.48
CA THR A 4 -10.36 12.99 2.42
C THR A 4 -11.67 12.42 1.84
N ASP A 5 -11.60 11.30 1.13
CA ASP A 5 -12.75 10.60 0.51
C ASP A 5 -12.53 9.08 0.41
N GLY A 6 -11.56 8.54 1.16
CA GLY A 6 -11.11 7.15 1.03
C GLY A 6 -10.11 6.91 -0.11
N SER A 7 -9.71 7.93 -0.87
CA SER A 7 -8.79 7.81 -2.00
C SER A 7 -7.76 8.94 -2.13
N THR A 8 -8.09 10.14 -1.66
CA THR A 8 -7.22 11.32 -1.75
C THR A 8 -6.56 11.64 -0.42
N PHE A 9 -5.32 12.11 -0.46
CA PHE A 9 -4.62 12.60 0.72
C PHE A 9 -3.61 13.69 0.36
N THR A 10 -3.39 14.60 1.30
CA THR A 10 -2.29 15.55 1.22
C THR A 10 -1.20 15.11 2.17
N VAL A 11 0.03 15.09 1.66
CA VAL A 11 1.21 14.92 2.51
C VAL A 11 1.43 16.21 3.31
N PRO A 12 1.43 16.17 4.64
CA PRO A 12 1.83 17.31 5.44
C PRO A 12 3.36 17.41 5.48
N PHE A 13 3.90 18.58 5.12
CA PHE A 13 5.30 18.92 5.32
C PHE A 13 5.50 19.59 6.68
N ALA A 14 5.36 18.83 7.76
CA ALA A 14 5.79 19.25 9.10
C ALA A 14 6.05 18.03 9.99
N SER A 15 7.25 18.00 10.57
CA SER A 15 7.85 17.04 11.52
C SER A 15 7.69 15.54 11.21
N ASP A 16 8.82 14.87 10.96
CA ASP A 16 9.02 13.41 10.89
C ASP A 16 8.34 12.64 9.76
N ASN A 17 8.37 13.19 8.56
CA ASN A 17 7.95 12.50 7.35
C ASN A 17 9.17 12.21 6.45
N TYR A 18 9.87 11.10 6.68
CA TYR A 18 10.81 10.54 5.71
C TYR A 18 10.04 9.91 4.56
N GLN A 19 9.62 10.75 3.63
CA GLN A 19 8.81 10.33 2.49
C GLN A 19 9.67 10.26 1.25
N PHE A 20 9.55 9.13 0.55
CA PHE A 20 10.20 8.91 -0.73
C PHE A 20 9.15 9.03 -1.81
N PHE A 21 9.37 9.97 -2.72
CA PHE A 21 8.58 10.13 -3.92
C PHE A 21 9.40 9.75 -5.13
N ILE A 22 8.73 9.25 -6.15
CA ILE A 22 9.33 8.83 -7.40
C ILE A 22 8.85 9.78 -8.49
N THR A 23 9.79 10.41 -9.19
CA THR A 23 9.51 11.25 -10.35
C THR A 23 10.00 10.56 -11.60
N PHE A 24 9.21 10.61 -12.67
CA PHE A 24 9.56 9.99 -13.94
C PHE A 24 10.00 11.04 -14.96
N PRO A 25 11.18 10.90 -15.59
CA PRO A 25 11.66 11.85 -16.61
C PRO A 25 10.97 11.67 -17.98
N GLN A 26 10.22 10.59 -18.15
CA GLN A 26 9.46 10.25 -19.36
C GLN A 26 8.15 9.56 -18.95
N ASP A 27 7.22 9.44 -19.89
CA ASP A 27 6.00 8.66 -19.69
C ASP A 27 6.39 7.19 -19.46
N VAL A 28 5.73 6.55 -18.50
CA VAL A 28 5.89 5.12 -18.21
C VAL A 28 4.53 4.46 -18.03
N LEU A 29 4.48 3.15 -18.29
CA LEU A 29 3.33 2.32 -17.95
C LEU A 29 3.70 1.39 -16.80
N VAL A 30 2.97 1.45 -15.68
CA VAL A 30 3.13 0.43 -14.63
C VAL A 30 2.39 -0.82 -15.06
N THR A 31 3.12 -1.94 -15.10
CA THR A 31 2.63 -3.24 -15.57
C THR A 31 2.52 -4.28 -14.46
N GLY A 32 3.16 -4.04 -13.32
CA GLY A 32 3.05 -4.94 -12.18
C GLY A 32 3.57 -4.34 -10.88
N VAL A 33 3.05 -4.87 -9.78
CA VAL A 33 3.46 -4.55 -8.41
C VAL A 33 3.66 -5.87 -7.67
N GLY A 34 4.78 -6.01 -7.00
CA GLY A 34 5.09 -7.12 -6.10
C GLY A 34 5.38 -6.57 -4.71
N ALA A 35 4.88 -7.23 -3.67
CA ALA A 35 5.06 -6.79 -2.30
C ALA A 35 5.25 -7.97 -1.34
N VAL A 36 6.11 -7.74 -0.35
CA VAL A 36 6.36 -8.60 0.80
C VAL A 36 6.03 -7.78 2.04
N PHE A 37 5.29 -8.41 2.94
CA PHE A 37 4.78 -7.80 4.17
C PHE A 37 5.22 -8.63 5.36
N ASN A 38 5.59 -7.98 6.47
CA ASN A 38 5.73 -8.66 7.75
C ASN A 38 5.28 -7.79 8.92
N ASN A 39 4.64 -8.42 9.91
CA ASN A 39 4.15 -7.73 11.10
C ASN A 39 5.30 -7.41 12.07
N PHE A 40 5.24 -6.21 12.65
CA PHE A 40 6.22 -5.74 13.63
C PHE A 40 6.17 -6.51 14.96
N ALA A 41 4.97 -6.80 15.44
CA ALA A 41 4.73 -7.49 16.71
C ALA A 41 3.84 -8.71 16.52
N ALA A 42 3.96 -9.73 17.37
CA ALA A 42 3.02 -10.84 17.37
C ALA A 42 1.61 -10.33 17.72
N PHE A 43 0.58 -10.91 17.09
CA PHE A 43 -0.81 -10.52 17.33
C PHE A 43 -1.77 -11.66 16.99
N THR A 44 -2.96 -11.61 17.59
CA THR A 44 -3.99 -12.64 17.45
C THR A 44 -5.28 -11.99 16.97
N PRO A 45 -5.54 -11.96 15.66
CA PRO A 45 -6.81 -11.50 15.12
C PRO A 45 -7.98 -12.39 15.59
N VAL A 46 -9.18 -11.85 15.67
CA VAL A 46 -10.37 -12.62 16.06
C VAL A 46 -10.74 -13.61 14.94
N THR A 47 -11.29 -14.77 15.31
CA THR A 47 -11.83 -15.74 14.34
C THR A 47 -12.78 -15.05 13.35
N GLY A 48 -12.62 -15.32 12.06
CA GLY A 48 -13.40 -14.68 10.99
C GLY A 48 -12.81 -13.38 10.44
N SER A 49 -11.69 -12.90 10.97
CA SER A 49 -10.90 -11.81 10.36
C SER A 49 -10.21 -12.25 9.07
N ASP A 50 -10.02 -11.33 8.13
CA ASP A 50 -9.09 -11.48 7.00
C ASP A 50 -8.30 -10.18 6.83
N PHE A 51 -7.37 -9.93 7.76
CA PHE A 51 -6.50 -8.76 7.71
C PHE A 51 -5.43 -8.95 6.66
N ARG A 52 -5.54 -8.17 5.57
CA ARG A 52 -4.61 -8.14 4.46
C ARG A 52 -3.87 -6.82 4.42
N PRO A 53 -2.55 -6.80 4.63
CA PRO A 53 -1.78 -5.64 4.26
C PRO A 53 -1.82 -5.48 2.73
N TYR A 54 -1.68 -4.23 2.28
CA TYR A 54 -1.59 -3.92 0.86
C TYR A 54 -0.58 -2.80 0.61
N VAL A 55 -0.09 -2.75 -0.62
CA VAL A 55 0.51 -1.56 -1.20
C VAL A 55 -0.36 -1.04 -2.33
N ALA A 56 -0.32 0.26 -2.57
CA ALA A 56 -0.97 0.93 -3.68
C ALA A 56 -0.08 2.05 -4.20
N LEU A 57 -0.33 2.48 -5.42
CA LEU A 57 0.29 3.67 -6.00
C LEU A 57 -0.64 4.86 -5.83
N ALA A 58 -0.06 6.01 -5.57
CA ALA A 58 -0.76 7.29 -5.61
C ALA A 58 0.03 8.26 -6.48
N ILE A 59 -0.66 9.14 -7.19
CA ILE A 59 -0.04 10.19 -8.00
C ILE A 59 -0.50 11.56 -7.55
N ALA A 60 0.40 12.52 -7.61
CA ALA A 60 0.07 13.92 -7.41
C ALA A 60 0.09 14.68 -8.74
N THR A 61 -0.84 15.62 -8.88
CA THR A 61 -0.85 16.57 -9.98
C THR A 61 0.49 17.32 -10.01
N PRO A 62 1.10 17.55 -11.19
CA PRO A 62 2.35 18.29 -11.30
C PRO A 62 2.33 19.61 -10.52
N GLY A 63 3.40 19.86 -9.76
CA GLY A 63 3.54 21.05 -8.93
C GLY A 63 2.81 21.00 -7.58
N THR A 64 2.19 19.87 -7.22
CA THR A 64 1.51 19.67 -5.93
C THR A 64 1.98 18.40 -5.21
N PHE A 65 1.58 18.26 -3.95
CA PHE A 65 1.69 17.01 -3.16
C PHE A 65 0.31 16.56 -2.65
N ASN A 66 -0.71 16.80 -3.46
CA ASN A 66 -2.05 16.27 -3.27
C ASN A 66 -2.14 14.99 -4.07
N PHE A 67 -2.10 13.86 -3.38
CA PHE A 67 -2.07 12.54 -3.99
C PHE A 67 -3.47 11.95 -4.08
N THR A 68 -3.70 11.24 -5.18
CA THR A 68 -4.87 10.41 -5.39
C THR A 68 -4.40 8.97 -5.58
N LEU A 69 -4.96 8.04 -4.80
CA LEU A 69 -4.73 6.61 -4.97
C LEU A 69 -5.20 6.17 -6.37
N ILE A 70 -4.44 5.27 -6.98
CA ILE A 70 -4.78 4.59 -8.23
C ILE A 70 -5.40 3.24 -7.83
N PRO A 71 -6.73 3.06 -7.85
CA PRO A 71 -7.37 1.90 -7.22
C PRO A 71 -6.97 0.57 -7.85
N GLU A 72 -6.75 0.54 -9.15
CA GLU A 72 -6.32 -0.66 -9.89
C GLU A 72 -4.90 -1.14 -9.49
N SER A 73 -4.09 -0.27 -8.88
CA SER A 73 -2.75 -0.64 -8.41
C SER A 73 -2.74 -1.29 -7.02
N ILE A 74 -3.88 -1.35 -6.33
CA ILE A 74 -3.98 -1.92 -4.98
C ILE A 74 -3.60 -3.40 -5.05
N THR A 75 -2.52 -3.74 -4.36
CA THR A 75 -1.93 -5.08 -4.33
C THR A 75 -1.95 -5.57 -2.90
N TYR A 76 -2.96 -6.41 -2.60
CA TYR A 76 -3.09 -7.08 -1.32
C TYR A 76 -2.10 -8.24 -1.20
N SER A 77 -1.79 -8.64 0.03
CA SER A 77 -1.31 -9.99 0.26
C SER A 77 -2.31 -11.03 -0.26
N THR A 78 -1.80 -12.12 -0.84
CA THR A 78 -2.61 -13.19 -1.42
C THR A 78 -3.50 -13.87 -0.38
N ILE A 79 -3.00 -13.97 0.85
CA ILE A 79 -3.72 -14.44 2.04
C ILE A 79 -3.61 -13.39 3.14
N GLY A 80 -4.57 -13.34 4.06
CA GLY A 80 -4.46 -12.54 5.28
C GLY A 80 -3.75 -13.27 6.41
N PHE A 81 -3.50 -12.52 7.48
CA PHE A 81 -3.07 -13.11 8.75
C PHE A 81 -4.18 -14.00 9.32
N SER A 82 -3.80 -15.14 9.90
CA SER A 82 -4.77 -16.14 10.33
C SER A 82 -5.62 -15.64 11.50
N GLY A 83 -6.94 -15.62 11.31
CA GLY A 83 -7.89 -15.33 12.38
C GLY A 83 -7.96 -16.46 13.42
N GLY A 84 -8.23 -16.11 14.67
CA GLY A 84 -8.41 -17.06 15.77
C GLY A 84 -7.12 -17.72 16.26
N SER A 85 -5.96 -17.30 15.76
CA SER A 85 -4.66 -17.85 16.11
C SER A 85 -3.60 -16.74 16.15
N THR A 86 -2.56 -16.96 16.96
CA THR A 86 -1.45 -16.01 17.06
C THR A 86 -0.60 -16.07 15.81
N ASN A 87 -0.41 -14.92 15.17
CA ASN A 87 0.57 -14.69 14.11
C ASN A 87 1.85 -14.19 14.79
N PRO A 88 2.96 -14.99 14.80
CA PRO A 88 4.22 -14.60 15.41
C PRO A 88 4.80 -13.31 14.82
N VAL A 89 5.75 -12.68 15.52
CA VAL A 89 6.55 -11.57 14.97
C VAL A 89 7.17 -12.00 13.64
N SER A 90 7.21 -11.09 12.66
CA SER A 90 7.80 -11.35 11.35
C SER A 90 7.13 -12.48 10.56
N THR A 91 5.84 -12.74 10.79
CA THR A 91 5.03 -13.57 9.88
C THR A 91 4.99 -12.89 8.51
N ILE A 92 5.48 -13.59 7.49
CA ILE A 92 5.66 -13.05 6.14
C ILE A 92 4.45 -13.37 5.27
N LEU A 93 3.89 -12.34 4.61
CA LEU A 93 2.89 -12.48 3.57
C LEU A 93 3.41 -11.86 2.26
N ASN A 94 2.91 -12.36 1.13
CA ASN A 94 3.30 -11.88 -0.19
C ASN A 94 2.08 -11.48 -0.98
N GLY A 95 2.23 -10.50 -1.87
CA GLY A 95 1.21 -10.03 -2.80
C GLY A 95 1.81 -9.71 -4.15
N SER A 96 1.06 -9.94 -5.21
CA SER A 96 1.47 -9.54 -6.56
C SER A 96 0.25 -9.24 -7.42
N THR A 97 0.33 -8.13 -8.14
CA THR A 97 -0.62 -7.76 -9.19
C THR A 97 0.17 -7.58 -10.47
N GLN A 98 -0.30 -8.21 -11.54
CA GLN A 98 0.33 -8.19 -12.87
C GLN A 98 -0.68 -7.68 -13.90
N ASN A 99 -0.21 -7.43 -15.12
CA ASN A 99 -1.03 -6.95 -16.23
C ASN A 99 -1.76 -5.64 -15.91
N LEU A 100 -1.12 -4.79 -15.11
CA LEU A 100 -1.60 -3.42 -14.89
C LEU A 100 -1.44 -2.60 -16.17
N SER A 101 -2.31 -1.61 -16.33
CA SER A 101 -2.26 -0.65 -17.43
C SER A 101 -2.39 0.78 -16.88
N VAL A 102 -1.52 1.12 -15.92
CA VAL A 102 -1.53 2.42 -15.24
C VAL A 102 -0.53 3.36 -15.92
N PRO A 103 -0.99 4.35 -16.71
CA PRO A 103 -0.09 5.33 -17.31
C PRO A 103 0.35 6.36 -16.27
N ILE A 104 1.65 6.67 -16.24
CA ILE A 104 2.23 7.76 -15.44
C ILE A 104 2.95 8.70 -16.38
N GLN A 105 2.48 9.94 -16.46
CA GLN A 105 3.07 10.95 -17.34
C GLN A 105 4.41 11.47 -16.80
N ALA A 106 5.30 11.88 -17.68
CA ALA A 106 6.54 12.56 -17.34
C ALA A 106 6.28 13.75 -16.40
N GLY A 107 7.12 13.90 -15.38
CA GLY A 107 6.98 14.96 -14.37
C GLY A 107 5.91 14.70 -13.31
N THR A 108 5.15 13.61 -13.40
CA THR A 108 4.24 13.18 -12.32
C THR A 108 5.05 12.72 -11.11
N VAL A 109 4.58 13.09 -9.92
CA VAL A 109 5.13 12.59 -8.65
C VAL A 109 4.28 11.40 -8.20
N MET A 110 4.92 10.25 -8.03
CA MET A 110 4.29 9.03 -7.54
C MET A 110 4.74 8.73 -6.11
N ALA A 111 3.81 8.24 -5.30
CA ALA A 111 4.05 7.70 -3.97
C ALA A 111 3.61 6.24 -3.89
N ILE A 112 4.27 5.48 -3.01
CA ILE A 112 3.83 4.15 -2.61
C ILE A 112 3.09 4.29 -1.28
N VAL A 113 1.84 3.83 -1.24
CA VAL A 113 0.99 3.88 -0.05
C VAL A 113 0.84 2.48 0.50
N GLY A 114 1.12 2.33 1.79
CA GLY A 114 0.88 1.09 2.51
C GLY A 114 -0.35 1.18 3.39
N GLY A 115 -1.10 0.09 3.51
CA GLY A 115 -2.27 0.05 4.35
C GLY A 115 -2.71 -1.35 4.74
N TRP A 116 -3.83 -1.39 5.46
CA TRP A 116 -4.51 -2.60 5.88
C TRP A 116 -5.94 -2.60 5.36
N SER A 117 -6.42 -3.76 4.94
CA SER A 117 -7.84 -4.01 4.75
C SER A 117 -8.24 -5.24 5.54
N ASN A 118 -9.46 -5.25 6.04
CA ASN A 118 -10.06 -6.43 6.60
C ASN A 118 -11.19 -6.87 5.68
N LEU A 119 -10.98 -7.98 4.96
CA LEU A 119 -11.96 -8.51 4.01
C LEU A 119 -12.94 -9.50 4.67
N GLY A 120 -12.75 -9.78 5.96
CA GLY A 120 -13.60 -10.64 6.77
C GLY A 120 -14.57 -9.82 7.62
N THR A 121 -14.87 -10.33 8.82
CA THR A 121 -15.75 -9.64 9.76
C THR A 121 -15.13 -8.32 10.26
N PRO A 122 -15.81 -7.17 10.13
CA PRO A 122 -15.29 -5.87 10.56
C PRO A 122 -14.83 -5.87 12.01
N GLN A 123 -13.60 -5.41 12.23
CA GLN A 123 -13.00 -5.29 13.56
C GLN A 123 -11.83 -4.30 13.52
N SER A 124 -11.51 -3.71 14.66
CA SER A 124 -10.38 -2.79 14.79
C SER A 124 -9.07 -3.56 14.99
N LEU A 125 -7.99 -3.05 14.42
CA LEU A 125 -6.63 -3.54 14.62
C LEU A 125 -5.70 -2.35 14.75
N GLN A 126 -4.78 -2.43 15.72
CA GLN A 126 -3.64 -1.52 15.82
C GLN A 126 -2.37 -2.35 15.67
N GLN A 127 -1.77 -2.30 14.48
CA GLN A 127 -0.57 -3.06 14.15
C GLN A 127 0.28 -2.33 13.12
N PHE A 128 1.60 -2.41 13.28
CA PHE A 128 2.56 -1.93 12.30
C PHE A 128 2.97 -3.05 11.34
N ILE A 129 3.09 -2.69 10.07
CA ILE A 129 3.55 -3.59 9.00
C ILE A 129 4.81 -3.00 8.37
N TYR A 130 5.79 -3.85 8.12
CA TYR A 130 6.90 -3.54 7.25
C TYR A 130 6.58 -4.00 5.84
N MET A 131 7.00 -3.21 4.87
CA MET A 131 6.69 -3.41 3.46
C MET A 131 7.96 -3.27 2.65
N SER A 132 8.16 -4.20 1.72
CA SER A 132 9.18 -4.13 0.69
C SER A 132 8.61 -4.70 -0.60
N GLY A 133 9.22 -4.42 -1.75
CA GLY A 133 8.66 -4.88 -3.00
C GLY A 133 9.31 -4.30 -4.24
N SER A 134 8.60 -4.43 -5.34
CA SER A 134 9.03 -4.05 -6.68
C SER A 134 7.87 -3.45 -7.47
N ILE A 135 8.16 -2.47 -8.30
CA ILE A 135 7.23 -1.93 -9.30
C ILE A 135 7.87 -2.18 -10.67
N PHE A 136 7.08 -2.73 -11.59
CA PHE A 136 7.49 -3.00 -12.96
C PHE A 136 6.95 -1.92 -13.88
N PHE A 137 7.83 -1.35 -14.70
CA PHE A 137 7.53 -0.31 -15.67
C PHE A 137 7.90 -0.77 -17.09
N SER A 138 7.17 -0.29 -18.09
CA SER A 138 7.50 -0.41 -19.53
C SER A 138 7.41 0.92 -20.23
#